data_AF-A0A067FJU5-F1
#
_entry.id   AF-A0A067FJU5-F1
#
_cell.length_a   1.000
_cell.length_b   1.000
_cell.length_c   1.000
_cell.angle_alpha   90.00
_cell.angle_beta   90.00
_cell.angle_gamma   90.00
#
_symmetry.space_group_name_H-M   'P 1'
#
loop_
_entity.id
_entity.type
_entity.pdbx_description
1 polymer ?
#
loop_
_entity_poly.entity_id
_entity_poly.type
_entity_poly.pdbx_seq_one_letter_code
_entity_poly.pdbx_strand_id
1 'polypeptide(L)'
;MYKSPEYHKHVRKEVVKQLKDCRSMYEGYVPMKYKRYYKNMAKVGEWGDHVTLQAAADKFAAKICLLTSFRDTCFIEIMPQHQAPKRELWLSFWSEVHYNSLYDIRDAPVPKKPRKKHWLF
;
A
#
# COMPACT_ATOMS: atom_id res chain seq x y z
N MET A 1 -7.88 6.30 -2.02
CA MET A 1 -7.29 7.53 -1.42
C MET A 1 -7.30 8.72 -2.37
N TYR A 2 -6.53 8.70 -3.46
CA TYR A 2 -6.48 9.81 -4.43
C TYR A 2 -7.16 9.49 -5.77
N LYS A 3 -7.85 8.34 -5.86
CA LYS A 3 -8.49 7.78 -7.08
C LYS A 3 -7.59 7.83 -8.33
N SER A 4 -6.25 7.80 -8.14
CA SER A 4 -5.26 7.93 -9.21
C SER A 4 -3.92 7.32 -8.79
N PRO A 5 -3.26 6.51 -9.65
CA PRO A 5 -1.96 5.92 -9.36
C PRO A 5 -0.81 6.94 -9.41
N GLU A 6 -0.99 8.11 -10.01
CA GLU A 6 0.05 9.14 -10.16
C GLU A 6 0.61 9.64 -8.82
N TYR A 7 -0.17 9.51 -7.75
CA TYR A 7 0.22 9.92 -6.40
C TYR A 7 1.10 8.89 -5.67
N HIS A 8 1.49 7.78 -6.31
CA HIS A 8 2.27 6.71 -5.67
C HIS A 8 3.59 7.22 -5.05
N LYS A 9 4.26 8.21 -5.67
CA LYS A 9 5.48 8.83 -5.13
C LYS A 9 5.21 9.57 -3.83
N HIS A 10 4.09 10.30 -3.76
CA HIS A 10 3.68 11.02 -2.56
C HIS A 10 3.33 10.04 -1.43
N VAL A 11 2.54 9.01 -1.73
CA VAL A 11 2.18 7.96 -0.77
C VAL A 11 3.44 7.29 -0.21
N ARG A 12 4.38 6.89 -1.08
CA ARG A 12 5.65 6.29 -0.65
C ARG A 12 6.44 7.22 0.27
N LYS A 13 6.53 8.52 -0.07
CA LYS A 13 7.25 9.51 0.75
C LYS A 13 6.66 9.59 2.17
N GLU A 14 5.33 9.66 2.28
CA GLU A 14 4.65 9.75 3.57
C GLU A 14 4.77 8.45 4.39
N VAL A 15 4.68 7.28 3.74
CA VAL A 15 4.88 5.98 4.39
C VAL A 15 6.32 5.83 4.90
N VAL A 16 7.32 6.18 4.09
CA VAL A 16 8.73 6.13 4.52
C VAL A 16 9.00 7.10 5.67
N LYS A 17 8.36 8.27 5.66
CA LYS A 17 8.42 9.22 6.79
C LYS A 17 7.82 8.60 8.05
N GLN A 18 6.65 7.98 7.97
CA GLN A 18 6.02 7.25 9.07
C GLN A 18 6.94 6.17 9.65
N LEU A 19 7.53 5.32 8.77
CA LEU A 19 8.48 4.29 9.18
C LEU A 19 9.69 4.88 9.91
N LYS A 20 10.23 6.00 9.42
CA LYS A 20 11.39 6.64 10.01
C LYS A 20 11.09 7.27 11.37
N ASP A 21 10.00 8.04 11.47
CA ASP A 21 9.66 8.84 12.64
C ASP A 21 9.10 7.97 13.78
N CYS A 22 8.48 6.83 13.44
CA CYS A 22 7.84 5.93 14.39
C CYS A 22 8.50 4.53 14.46
N ARG A 23 9.83 4.49 14.36
CA ARG A 23 10.64 3.26 14.30
C ARG A 23 10.24 2.17 15.30
N SER A 24 9.98 2.53 16.57
CA SER A 24 9.66 1.57 17.63
C SER A 24 8.42 0.73 17.34
N MET A 25 7.49 1.23 16.53
CA MET A 25 6.27 0.51 16.16
C MET A 25 6.50 -0.60 15.13
N TYR A 26 7.58 -0.50 14.35
CA TYR A 26 7.76 -1.34 13.16
C TYR A 26 9.02 -2.20 13.20
N GLU A 27 10.05 -1.79 13.95
CA GLU A 27 11.36 -2.44 13.90
C GLU A 27 11.33 -3.92 14.27
N GLY A 28 10.47 -4.32 15.23
CA GLY A 28 10.34 -5.73 15.64
C GLY A 28 9.82 -6.67 14.55
N TYR A 29 9.17 -6.13 13.51
CA TYR A 29 8.63 -6.92 12.39
C TYR A 29 9.59 -7.04 11.21
N VAL A 30 10.75 -6.38 11.27
CA VAL A 30 11.72 -6.34 10.18
C VAL A 30 12.92 -7.22 10.52
N PRO A 31 13.21 -8.29 9.75
CA PRO A 31 14.29 -9.23 10.06
C PRO A 31 15.71 -8.68 9.79
N MET A 32 15.81 -7.44 9.29
CA MET A 32 17.07 -6.80 8.97
C MET A 32 17.25 -5.48 9.74
N LYS A 33 18.47 -4.92 9.71
CA LYS A 33 18.74 -3.60 10.29
C LYS A 33 17.71 -2.58 9.80
N TYR A 34 16.92 -2.03 10.71
CA TYR A 34 15.79 -1.16 10.37
C TYR A 34 16.19 0.07 9.55
N LYS A 35 17.37 0.63 9.82
CA LYS A 35 17.94 1.73 9.03
C LYS A 35 18.15 1.39 7.56
N ARG A 36 18.47 0.14 7.25
CA ARG A 36 18.58 -0.37 5.87
C ARG A 36 17.21 -0.54 5.25
N TYR A 37 16.25 -1.07 6.02
CA TYR A 37 14.88 -1.31 5.58
C TYR A 37 14.17 -0.05 5.08
N TYR A 38 14.00 0.99 5.90
CA TYR A 38 13.25 2.19 5.46
C TYR A 38 13.97 2.94 4.33
N LYS A 39 15.31 2.83 4.24
CA LYS A 39 16.09 3.36 3.11
C LYS A 39 15.83 2.60 1.80
N ASN A 40 15.65 1.28 1.87
CA ASN A 40 15.24 0.50 0.70
C ASN A 40 13.83 0.89 0.28
N MET A 41 12.89 1.00 1.23
CA MET A 41 11.51 1.42 0.95
C MET A 41 11.41 2.82 0.31
N ALA A 42 12.41 3.68 0.51
CA ALA A 42 12.51 4.97 -0.16
C ALA A 42 12.87 4.88 -1.66
N LYS A 43 13.48 3.79 -2.12
CA LYS A 43 13.93 3.63 -3.51
C LYS A 43 12.75 3.48 -4.45
N VAL A 44 12.87 4.06 -5.65
CA VAL A 44 11.91 3.85 -6.72
C VAL A 44 11.98 2.39 -7.17
N GLY A 45 10.82 1.75 -7.33
CA GLY A 45 10.73 0.35 -7.73
C GLY A 45 10.85 -0.67 -6.58
N GLU A 46 11.22 -0.26 -5.37
CA GLU A 46 11.17 -1.16 -4.20
C GLU A 46 9.72 -1.53 -3.89
N TRP A 47 9.45 -2.81 -3.69
CA TRP A 47 8.11 -3.31 -3.41
C TRP A 47 7.72 -3.01 -1.96
N GLY A 48 6.46 -2.62 -1.76
CA GLY A 48 5.89 -2.54 -0.42
C GLY A 48 5.57 -3.93 0.13
N ASP A 49 5.61 -4.07 1.45
CA ASP A 49 5.27 -5.28 2.18
C ASP A 49 4.16 -5.00 3.23
N HIS A 50 3.87 -5.99 4.06
CA HIS A 50 2.89 -5.90 5.15
C HIS A 50 3.22 -4.79 6.17
N VAL A 51 4.50 -4.50 6.44
CA VAL A 51 4.91 -3.42 7.35
C VAL A 51 4.64 -2.05 6.70
N THR A 52 4.86 -1.92 5.39
CA THR A 52 4.49 -0.69 4.66
C THR A 52 2.98 -0.48 4.60
N LEU A 53 2.18 -1.55 4.54
CA LEU A 53 0.72 -1.46 4.63
C LEU A 53 0.27 -0.97 6.02
N GLN A 54 0.85 -1.51 7.09
CA GLN A 54 0.58 -1.02 8.45
C GLN A 54 0.95 0.46 8.60
N ALA A 55 2.15 0.85 8.15
CA ALA A 55 2.57 2.24 8.18
C ALA A 55 1.68 3.16 7.33
N ALA A 56 1.15 2.69 6.20
CA ALA A 56 0.17 3.43 5.41
C ALA A 56 -1.17 3.58 6.15
N ALA A 57 -1.67 2.52 6.79
CA ALA A 57 -2.87 2.57 7.61
C ALA A 57 -2.74 3.63 8.71
N ASP A 58 -1.63 3.58 9.45
CA ASP A 58 -1.34 4.52 10.54
C ASP A 58 -1.23 5.95 10.01
N LYS A 59 -0.44 6.17 8.96
CA LYS A 59 -0.17 7.52 8.43
C LYS A 59 -1.41 8.22 7.90
N PHE A 60 -2.31 7.47 7.26
CA PHE A 60 -3.47 8.04 6.57
C PHE A 60 -4.78 7.87 7.33
N ALA A 61 -4.74 7.36 8.56
CA ALA A 61 -5.93 6.99 9.34
C ALA A 61 -6.88 6.11 8.51
N ALA A 62 -6.34 5.09 7.84
CA ALA A 62 -7.07 4.29 6.89
C ALA A 62 -7.13 2.84 7.35
N LYS A 63 -8.34 2.28 7.41
CA LYS A 63 -8.50 0.82 7.43
C LYS A 63 -8.17 0.29 6.04
N ILE A 64 -7.29 -0.71 5.96
CA ILE A 64 -6.97 -1.38 4.71
C ILE A 64 -7.55 -2.80 4.77
N CYS A 65 -8.51 -3.07 3.90
CA CYS A 65 -9.11 -4.37 3.66
C CYS A 65 -8.36 -5.04 2.52
N LEU A 66 -7.70 -6.17 2.78
CA LEU A 66 -6.88 -6.87 1.80
C LEU A 66 -7.49 -8.25 1.51
N LEU A 67 -7.95 -8.45 0.27
CA LEU A 67 -8.31 -9.77 -0.24
C LEU A 67 -7.08 -10.42 -0.85
N THR A 68 -6.77 -11.66 -0.46
CA THR A 68 -5.58 -12.36 -0.95
C THR A 68 -5.93 -13.67 -1.62
N SER A 69 -5.04 -14.16 -2.49
CA SER A 69 -5.15 -15.49 -3.08
C SER A 69 -4.66 -16.63 -2.17
N PHE A 70 -4.25 -16.35 -0.93
CA PHE A 70 -3.90 -17.41 0.02
C PHE A 70 -5.16 -18.13 0.48
N ARG A 71 -5.18 -19.46 0.38
CA ARG A 71 -6.37 -20.27 0.71
C ARG A 71 -6.79 -20.14 2.16
N ASP A 72 -5.83 -20.09 3.07
CA ASP A 72 -6.10 -20.09 4.51
C ASP A 72 -6.30 -18.68 5.10
N THR A 73 -5.90 -17.64 4.36
CA THR A 73 -5.96 -16.22 4.75
C THR A 73 -6.45 -15.35 3.60
N CYS A 74 -7.66 -15.64 3.14
CA CYS A 74 -8.27 -14.96 1.99
C CYS A 74 -8.64 -13.48 2.26
N PHE A 75 -8.71 -13.07 3.53
CA PHE A 75 -9.04 -11.72 3.94
C PHE A 75 -8.21 -11.28 5.15
N ILE A 76 -7.67 -10.06 5.09
CA ILE A 76 -6.87 -9.44 6.15
C ILE A 76 -7.35 -8.00 6.33
N GLU A 77 -7.61 -7.62 7.59
CA GLU A 77 -7.90 -6.23 7.96
C GLU A 77 -6.70 -5.62 8.67
N ILE A 78 -6.26 -4.47 8.18
CA ILE A 78 -5.17 -3.69 8.76
C ILE A 78 -5.76 -2.41 9.30
N MET A 79 -5.79 -2.29 10.62
CA MET A 79 -6.32 -1.14 11.34
C MET A 79 -5.19 -0.18 11.71
N PRO A 80 -5.43 1.15 11.68
CA PRO A 80 -4.50 2.11 12.27
C PRO A 80 -4.38 1.87 13.78
N GLN A 81 -3.16 1.87 14.31
CA GLN A 81 -2.92 1.47 15.71
C GLN A 81 -3.37 2.51 16.76
N HIS A 82 -3.25 3.80 16.45
CA HIS A 82 -3.41 4.89 17.45
C HIS A 82 -4.51 5.89 17.15
N GLN A 83 -5.38 5.61 16.17
CA GLN A 83 -6.47 6.50 15.81
C GLN A 83 -7.61 5.73 15.15
N ALA A 84 -8.84 6.23 15.28
CA ALA A 84 -9.97 5.67 14.55
C ALA A 84 -9.78 5.84 13.03
N PRO A 85 -10.11 4.82 12.21
CA PRO A 85 -10.04 4.95 10.76
C PRO A 85 -11.04 6.00 10.28
N LYS A 86 -10.55 6.93 9.45
CA LYS A 86 -11.34 7.97 8.79
C LYS A 86 -11.79 7.57 7.39
N ARG A 87 -11.29 6.44 6.89
CA ARG A 87 -11.58 5.90 5.56
C ARG A 87 -11.27 4.41 5.50
N GLU A 88 -11.93 3.73 4.58
CA GLU A 88 -11.66 2.34 4.24
C GLU A 88 -11.07 2.26 2.82
N LEU A 89 -10.05 1.42 2.65
CA LEU A 89 -9.37 1.18 1.38
C LEU A 89 -9.37 -0.32 1.11
N TRP A 90 -9.76 -0.70 -0.10
CA TRP A 90 -9.78 -2.10 -0.52
C TRP A 90 -8.67 -2.39 -1.51
N LEU A 91 -7.94 -3.46 -1.23
CA LEU A 91 -6.86 -3.96 -2.07
C LEU A 91 -7.11 -5.44 -2.37
N SER A 92 -6.67 -5.89 -3.54
CA SER A 92 -6.44 -7.31 -3.79
C SER A 92 -4.93 -7.57 -3.90
N PHE A 93 -4.50 -8.71 -3.37
CA PHE A 93 -3.14 -9.21 -3.49
C PHE A 93 -3.17 -10.58 -4.14
N TRP A 94 -2.68 -10.65 -5.38
CA TRP A 94 -2.33 -11.93 -5.97
C TRP A 94 -0.92 -12.27 -5.49
N SER A 95 -0.83 -13.32 -4.67
CA SER A 95 0.40 -13.71 -3.97
C SER A 95 1.59 -13.72 -4.92
N GLU A 96 2.67 -13.06 -4.50
CA GLU A 96 3.94 -12.95 -5.24
C GLU A 96 3.89 -12.16 -6.55
N VAL A 97 2.71 -11.69 -6.98
CA VAL A 97 2.54 -11.02 -8.28
C VAL A 97 2.22 -9.53 -8.13
N HIS A 98 1.10 -9.15 -7.50
CA HIS A 98 0.71 -7.74 -7.53
C HIS A 98 -0.37 -7.35 -6.52
N TYR A 99 -0.36 -6.06 -6.17
CA TYR A 99 -1.46 -5.39 -5.47
C TYR A 99 -2.31 -4.57 -6.45
N ASN A 100 -3.62 -4.72 -6.42
CA ASN A 100 -4.55 -3.88 -7.15
C ASN A 100 -5.47 -3.10 -6.21
N SER A 101 -5.95 -1.95 -6.67
CA SER A 101 -7.02 -1.22 -5.98
C SER A 101 -8.37 -1.82 -6.33
N LEU A 102 -9.19 -2.06 -5.33
CA LEU A 102 -10.59 -2.44 -5.48
C LEU A 102 -11.47 -1.23 -5.14
N TYR A 103 -12.59 -1.14 -5.84
CA TYR A 103 -13.56 -0.07 -5.69
C TYR A 103 -14.96 -0.67 -5.64
N ASP A 104 -15.88 0.00 -4.94
CA ASP A 104 -17.30 -0.22 -5.19
C ASP A 104 -17.58 0.09 -6.68
N ILE A 105 -18.46 -0.69 -7.28
CA ILE A 105 -18.84 -0.55 -8.71
C ILE A 105 -19.29 0.88 -9.01
N ARG A 106 -19.93 1.56 -8.06
CA ARG A 106 -20.43 2.94 -8.21
C ARG A 106 -19.32 4.00 -8.09
N ASP A 107 -18.22 3.67 -7.42
CA ASP A 107 -17.10 4.59 -7.14
C ASP A 107 -15.86 4.36 -8.01
N ALA A 108 -15.92 3.32 -8.85
CA ALA A 108 -14.80 2.92 -9.69
C ALA A 108 -14.36 4.08 -10.60
N PRO A 109 -13.05 4.39 -10.65
CA PRO A 109 -12.55 5.42 -11.54
C PRO A 109 -12.85 5.03 -12.99
N VAL A 110 -13.41 5.98 -13.76
CA VAL A 110 -13.70 5.77 -15.19
C VAL A 110 -12.42 5.36 -15.91
N PRO A 111 -12.41 4.24 -16.65
CA PRO A 111 -11.22 3.81 -17.38
C PRO A 111 -10.78 4.91 -18.33
N LYS A 112 -9.55 5.42 -18.15
CA LYS A 112 -8.94 6.31 -19.14
C LYS A 112 -8.80 5.51 -20.43
N LYS A 113 -9.38 5.99 -21.55
CA LYS A 113 -9.22 5.36 -22.86
C LYS A 113 -7.74 5.07 -23.10
N PRO A 114 -7.36 3.84 -23.50
CA PRO A 114 -5.96 3.55 -23.77
C PRO A 114 -5.48 4.49 -24.88
N ARG A 115 -4.41 5.25 -24.63
CA ARG A 115 -3.73 5.99 -25.70
C ARG A 115 -3.20 4.93 -26.66
N LYS A 116 -3.60 4.98 -27.94
CA LYS A 116 -3.09 4.09 -28.99
C LYS A 116 -1.57 4.10 -28.92
N LYS A 117 -0.96 3.03 -28.40
CA LYS A 117 0.46 2.79 -28.56
C LYS A 117 0.61 2.22 -29.97
N HIS A 118 1.14 3.02 -30.88
CA HIS A 118 1.67 2.48 -32.12
C HIS A 118 2.84 1.57 -31.73
N TRP A 119 2.63 0.26 -31.83
CA TRP A 119 3.72 -0.70 -31.76
C TRP A 119 4.51 -0.56 -33.05
N LEU A 120 5.63 0.15 -32.99
CA LEU A 120 6.66 0.06 -34.02
C LEU A 120 7.38 -1.26 -33.77
N PHE A 121 7.16 -2.21 -34.67
CA PHE A 121 8.05 -3.36 -34.87
C PHE A 121 9.40 -2.88 -35.40
#